data_AF-A0A4R8XK61-F1
#
_entry.id   AF-A0A4R8XK61-F1
#
_cell.length_a   1.000
_cell.length_b   1.000
_cell.length_c   1.000
_cell.angle_alpha   90.00
_cell.angle_beta   90.00
_cell.angle_gamma   90.00
#
_symmetry.space_group_name_H-M   'P 1'
#
loop_
_entity.id
_entity.type
_entity.pdbx_description
1 polymer ?
#
loop_
_entity_poly.entity_id
_entity_poly.type
_entity_poly.pdbx_seq_one_letter_code
_entity_poly.pdbx_strand_id
1 'polypeptide(L)' 'MNDLLASWRRSEVRRDGLWHVQPVPAKHAAKTYLCPGCTLDIAPGTAHMVAWRGDGVLGDAADLANRRHWHTHCWRIK' A
#
# COMPACT_ATOMS: atom_id res chain seq x y z
N MET A 1 18.20 0.25 13.15
CA MET A 1 18.01 -1.15 12.71
C MET A 1 16.53 -1.38 12.41
N ASN A 2 15.99 -0.85 11.30
CA ASN A 2 14.65 -1.24 10.85
C ASN A 2 14.40 -0.95 9.34
N ASP A 3 15.42 -1.07 8.50
CA ASP A 3 15.40 -0.74 7.06
C ASP A 3 15.06 -1.95 6.16
N LEU A 4 14.58 -3.04 6.73
CA LEU A 4 14.23 -4.24 5.95
C LEU A 4 12.85 -4.17 5.29
N LEU A 5 11.99 -3.22 5.67
CA LEU A 5 10.71 -3.02 5.00
C LEU A 5 10.88 -2.29 3.66
N ALA A 6 11.87 -1.40 3.53
CA ALA A 6 12.15 -0.68 2.28
C ALA A 6 12.53 -1.60 1.11
N SER A 7 13.10 -2.78 1.41
CA SER A 7 13.63 -3.70 0.39
C SER A 7 12.57 -4.48 -0.41
N TRP A 8 11.30 -4.52 0.04
CA TRP A 8 10.21 -5.17 -0.71
C TRP A 8 9.25 -4.16 -1.36
N ARG A 9 9.69 -2.92 -1.64
CA ARG A 9 8.90 -2.05 -2.52
C ARG A 9 9.05 -2.54 -3.96
N ARG A 10 7.94 -2.80 -4.63
CA ARG A 10 7.92 -3.11 -6.07
C ARG A 10 7.02 -2.16 -6.83
N SER A 11 7.29 -2.00 -8.12
CA SER A 11 6.43 -1.24 -9.02
C SER A 11 5.52 -2.16 -9.82
N GLU A 12 4.26 -1.78 -9.98
CA GLU A 12 3.25 -2.50 -10.77
C GLU A 12 2.58 -1.51 -11.72
N VAL A 13 2.49 -1.87 -13.01
CA VAL A 13 1.65 -1.14 -13.97
C VAL A 13 0.23 -1.69 -13.88
N ARG A 14 -0.74 -0.81 -13.65
CA ARG A 14 -2.17 -1.12 -13.61
C ARG A 14 -2.90 -0.28 -14.68
N ARG A 15 -4.20 -0.52 -14.87
CA ARG A 15 -5.01 0.19 -15.88
C ARG A 15 -4.94 1.72 -15.77
N ASP A 16 -4.72 2.22 -14.55
CA ASP A 16 -4.79 3.63 -14.17
C ASP A 16 -3.42 4.26 -13.88
N GLY A 17 -2.33 3.55 -14.22
CA GLY A 17 -0.97 4.10 -14.16
C GLY A 17 0.04 3.19 -13.45
N LEU A 18 1.18 3.79 -13.14
CA LEU A 18 2.26 3.15 -12.38
C LEU A 18 1.98 3.25 -10.89
N TRP A 19 2.13 2.14 -10.18
CA TRP A 19 1.94 2.08 -8.74
C TRP A 19 3.18 1.52 -8.06
N HIS A 20 3.56 2.14 -6.96
CA HIS A 20 4.46 1.52 -6.00
C HIS A 20 3.64 0.76 -4.97
N VAL A 21 4.10 -0.44 -4.65
CA VAL A 21 3.38 -1.38 -3.79
C VAL A 21 4.35 -2.01 -2.82
N GLN A 22 3.92 -2.11 -1.56
CA GLN A 22 4.71 -2.68 -0.48
C GLN A 22 3.82 -3.56 0.41
N PRO A 23 4.21 -4.83 0.66
CA PRO A 23 3.51 -5.67 1.62
C PRO A 23 3.79 -5.21 3.05
N VAL A 24 2.75 -5.18 3.88
CA VAL A 24 2.83 -4.91 5.32
C VAL A 24 2.51 -6.19 6.08
N PRO A 25 3.51 -6.80 6.75
CA PRO A 25 3.29 -7.95 7.62
C PRO A 25 2.34 -7.61 8.78
N ALA A 26 1.56 -8.59 9.23
CA ALA A 26 0.64 -8.49 10.37
C ALA A 26 1.27 -7.81 11.60
N LYS A 27 2.50 -8.19 11.96
CA LYS A 27 3.26 -7.63 13.09
C LYS A 27 3.53 -6.11 13.00
N HIS A 28 3.46 -5.52 11.81
CA HIS A 28 3.65 -4.10 11.58
C HIS A 28 2.33 -3.34 11.33
N ALA A 29 1.20 -4.05 11.28
CA ALA A 29 -0.13 -3.47 11.13
C ALA A 29 -0.68 -3.02 12.50
N ALA A 30 -0.16 -1.92 13.03
CA ALA A 30 -0.52 -1.46 14.38
C ALA A 30 -1.78 -0.56 14.43
N LYS A 31 -2.36 -0.21 13.28
CA LYS A 31 -3.46 0.76 13.17
C LYS A 31 -4.54 0.23 12.23
N THR A 32 -5.77 0.67 12.45
CA THR A 32 -6.89 0.45 11.54
C THR A 32 -6.76 1.35 10.32
N TYR A 33 -7.05 0.82 9.14
CA TYR A 33 -7.12 1.59 7.90
C TYR A 33 -8.35 1.21 7.08
N LEU A 34 -8.91 2.15 6.31
CA LEU A 34 -10.02 1.87 5.42
C LEU A 34 -9.50 1.37 4.06
N CYS A 35 -9.98 0.21 3.61
CA CYS A 35 -9.62 -0.33 2.30
C CYS A 35 -10.43 0.33 1.16
N PRO A 36 -9.81 0.98 0.16
CA PRO A 36 -10.55 1.61 -0.93
C PRO A 36 -11.30 0.62 -1.84
N GLY A 37 -10.87 -0.64 -1.92
CA GLY A 37 -11.46 -1.64 -2.81
C GLY A 37 -12.77 -2.25 -2.30
N CYS A 38 -12.94 -2.35 -0.99
CA CYS A 38 -14.14 -2.93 -0.38
C CYS A 38 -14.83 -2.02 0.64
N THR A 39 -14.27 -0.85 0.94
CA THR A 39 -14.77 0.10 1.96
C THR A 39 -14.91 -0.49 3.37
N LEU A 40 -14.17 -1.57 3.66
CA LEU A 40 -14.10 -2.19 4.98
C LEU A 40 -12.77 -1.89 5.66
N ASP A 41 -12.79 -1.97 6.99
CA ASP A 41 -11.62 -1.77 7.83
C ASP A 41 -10.62 -2.93 7.72
N ILE A 42 -9.35 -2.58 7.57
CA ILE A 42 -8.19 -3.43 7.77
C ILE A 42 -7.83 -3.29 9.25
N ALA A 43 -8.22 -4.27 10.06
CA ALA A 43 -7.96 -4.25 11.50
C ALA A 43 -6.46 -4.36 11.82
N PRO A 44 -6.00 -3.86 12.99
CA PRO A 44 -4.66 -4.11 13.49
C PRO A 44 -4.34 -5.61 13.52
N GLY A 45 -3.09 -5.96 13.21
CA GLY A 45 -2.65 -7.35 13.07
C GLY A 45 -3.01 -7.99 11.72
N THR A 46 -3.72 -7.30 10.82
CA THR A 46 -4.04 -7.83 9.48
C THR A 46 -2.91 -7.54 8.50
N ALA A 47 -2.35 -8.60 7.90
CA ALA A 47 -1.39 -8.45 6.81
C ALA A 47 -2.08 -7.86 5.57
N HIS A 48 -1.50 -6.81 5.00
CA HIS A 48 -2.14 -6.01 3.96
C HIS A 48 -1.10 -5.39 3.00
N MET A 49 -1.57 -4.65 2.01
CA MET A 49 -0.75 -3.99 0.99
C MET A 49 -0.86 -2.48 1.13
N VAL A 50 0.26 -1.79 1.02
CA VAL A 50 0.31 -0.33 0.91
C VAL A 50 0.64 0.02 -0.53
N ALA A 51 -0.16 0.89 -1.14
CA ALA A 51 0.02 1.31 -2.52
C ALA A 51 -0.10 2.83 -2.69
N TRP A 52 0.78 3.40 -3.50
CA TRP A 52 0.77 4.82 -3.88
C TRP A 52 1.15 5.00 -5.36
N ARG A 53 0.84 6.16 -5.93
CA ARG A 53 1.18 6.46 -7.32
C ARG A 53 2.70 6.49 -7.49
N GLY A 54 3.18 5.94 -8.61
CA GLY A 54 4.58 6.05 -9.05
C GLY A 54 4.75 6.99 -10.24
N ASP A 55 3.65 7.59 -10.71
CA ASP A 55 3.54 8.50 -11.83
C ASP A 55 2.94 9.86 -11.41
N GLY A 56 3.01 10.21 -10.12
CA GLY A 56 2.49 11.48 -9.64
C GLY A 56 3.39 12.66 -10.02
N VAL A 57 2.76 13.76 -10.43
CA VAL A 57 3.45 14.97 -10.91
C VAL A 57 4.09 15.76 -9.76
N LEU A 58 3.68 15.50 -8.52
CA LEU A 58 4.15 16.17 -7.31
C LEU A 58 5.38 15.49 -6.68
N GLY A 59 5.84 14.37 -7.25
CA GLY A 59 7.01 13.61 -6.81
C GLY A 59 6.74 12.55 -5.73
N ASP A 60 7.69 11.62 -5.60
CA ASP A 60 7.58 10.40 -4.79
C ASP A 60 7.16 10.62 -3.33
N ALA A 61 7.63 11.70 -2.70
CA ALA A 61 7.33 11.99 -1.30
C ALA A 61 5.85 12.36 -1.09
N ALA A 62 5.28 13.13 -2.03
CA ALA A 62 3.87 13.51 -2.01
C ALA A 62 2.98 12.30 -2.29
N ASP A 63 3.37 11.43 -3.22
CA ASP A 63 2.62 10.21 -3.49
C ASP A 63 2.67 9.24 -2.30
N LEU A 64 3.83 9.08 -1.67
CA LEU A 64 3.99 8.24 -0.47
C LEU A 64 3.19 8.79 0.73
N ALA A 65 3.08 10.12 0.87
CA ALA A 65 2.22 10.72 1.88
C ALA A 65 0.73 10.37 1.64
N ASN A 66 0.33 10.26 0.37
CA ASN A 66 -1.01 9.86 -0.06
C ASN A 66 -1.19 8.35 -0.25
N ARG A 67 -0.32 7.53 0.34
CA ARG A 67 -0.42 6.07 0.27
C ARG A 67 -1.75 5.57 0.82
N ARG A 68 -2.28 4.53 0.18
CA ARG A 68 -3.53 3.87 0.56
C ARG A 68 -3.24 2.46 1.03
N HIS A 69 -4.03 2.00 1.99
CA HIS A 69 -3.93 0.66 2.56
C HIS A 69 -5.02 -0.22 1.97
N TRP A 70 -4.66 -1.40 1.50
CA TRP A 70 -5.53 -2.34 0.81
C TRP A 70 -5.44 -3.71 1.44
N HIS A 71 -6.55 -4.41 1.60
CA HIS A 71 -6.50 -5.85 1.78
C HIS A 71 -5.71 -6.48 0.62
N THR A 72 -4.90 -7.49 0.92
CA THR A 72 -4.07 -8.16 -0.10
C THR A 72 -4.90 -8.66 -1.28
N HIS A 73 -6.09 -9.22 -1.02
CA HIS A 73 -7.01 -9.65 -2.07
C HIS A 73 -7.58 -8.46 -2.88
N CYS A 74 -8.03 -7.40 -2.21
CA CYS A 74 -8.56 -6.20 -2.87
C CYS A 74 -7.53 -5.53 -3.79
N TRP A 75 -6.25 -5.49 -3.41
CA TRP A 75 -5.19 -4.98 -4.29
C TRP A 75 -4.99 -5.88 -5.53
N ARG A 76 -5.07 -7.20 -5.37
CA ARG A 76 -4.90 -8.14 -6.50
C ARG A 76 -5.96 -7.93 -7.58
N ILE A 77 -7.20 -7.65 -7.20
CA ILE A 77 -8.33 -7.51 -8.13
C ILE A 77 -8.64 -6.07 -8.58
N LYS A 78 -7.91 -5.07 -8.09
CA LYS A 78 -8.01 -3.67 -8.53
C LYS A 78 -7.51 -3.49 -9.97
#